data_AF-A0A931CQW5-F1
#
_entry.id   AF-A0A931CQW5-F1
#
_cell.length_a   1.000
_cell.length_b   1.000
_cell.length_c   1.000
_cell.angle_alpha   90.00
_cell.angle_beta   90.00
_cell.angle_gamma   90.00
#
_symmetry.space_group_name_H-M   'P 1'
#
loop_
_entity.id
_entity.type
_entity.pdbx_description
1 polymer ?
#
loop_
_entity_poly.entity_id
_entity_poly.type
_entity_poly.pdbx_seq_one_letter_code
_entity_poly.pdbx_strand_id
1 'polypeptide(L)'
;MSGLPLDPSAGGGRFPGFDVMAQSKHWDEVTTSVVVSRLGMPPDIRFFRGTEEATASALCDQLLDQKNPPRVPVVNMVDARLADEQTDGWHYDGMAPDGQSWRDSLAALDEDAMVHSGCPFAEAPWDAQSAILQAVLDLGSKPWHGTPAARIWSLWTRYACTAFYSHPWAWDEIGFPGPAYPRGYKNLGVNEPGGKNNRLEPFEVADARPAQDPLRKGNS
;
A
#
# COMPACT_ATOMS: atom_id res chain seq x y z
N MET A 1 -10.29 1.71 20.70
CA MET A 1 -9.22 2.63 20.26
C MET A 1 -8.17 1.81 19.56
N SER A 2 -8.19 1.75 18.22
CA SER A 2 -7.11 1.14 17.43
C SER A 2 -7.12 1.60 15.97
N GLY A 3 -7.47 2.88 15.72
CA GLY A 3 -7.16 3.53 14.45
C GLY A 3 -5.73 4.06 14.50
N LEU A 4 -5.04 4.12 13.36
CA LEU A 4 -3.84 4.96 13.25
C LEU A 4 -4.22 6.39 13.68
N PRO A 5 -3.59 6.99 14.70
CA PRO A 5 -3.60 8.43 14.82
C PRO A 5 -2.60 8.93 13.76
N LEU A 6 -2.99 8.85 12.48
CA LEU A 6 -2.27 9.59 11.46
C LEU A 6 -2.26 11.04 11.94
N ASP A 7 -1.09 11.67 11.97
CA ASP A 7 -0.98 13.06 12.38
C ASP A 7 -1.94 13.90 11.51
N PRO A 8 -2.71 14.86 12.08
CA PRO A 8 -3.60 15.69 11.28
C PRO A 8 -2.89 16.37 10.11
N SER A 9 -1.59 16.66 10.21
CA SER A 9 -0.79 17.21 9.11
C SER A 9 -0.45 16.20 8.01
N ALA A 10 -0.51 14.90 8.29
CA ALA A 10 -0.12 13.79 7.40
C ALA A 10 -1.30 12.95 6.87
N GLY A 11 -2.55 13.41 7.04
CA GLY A 11 -3.74 12.76 6.44
C GLY A 11 -4.81 12.31 7.46
N GLY A 12 -4.48 12.16 8.74
CA GLY A 12 -5.42 11.68 9.77
C GLY A 12 -6.52 12.67 10.18
N GLY A 13 -6.55 13.85 9.56
CA GLY A 13 -7.61 14.84 9.72
C GLY A 13 -8.58 14.90 8.54
N ARG A 14 -8.44 14.03 7.52
CA ARG A 14 -9.26 14.08 6.30
C ARG A 14 -10.69 13.60 6.57
N PHE A 15 -10.86 12.55 7.36
CA PHE A 15 -12.15 12.01 7.80
C PHE A 15 -12.22 11.91 9.33
N PRO A 16 -12.37 13.05 10.03
CA PRO A 16 -12.23 13.08 11.49
C PRO A 16 -13.31 12.25 12.19
N GLY A 17 -12.90 11.33 13.05
CA GLY A 17 -13.79 10.49 13.86
C GLY A 17 -14.39 9.28 13.11
N PHE A 18 -13.99 9.05 11.86
CA PHE A 18 -14.32 7.83 11.15
C PHE A 18 -13.54 6.64 11.72
N ASP A 19 -14.22 5.52 11.93
CA ASP A 19 -13.65 4.27 12.41
C ASP A 19 -14.33 3.13 11.65
N VAL A 20 -13.60 2.52 10.72
CA VAL A 20 -14.11 1.42 9.89
C VAL A 20 -14.49 0.21 10.75
N MET A 21 -13.89 0.02 11.91
CA MET A 21 -14.26 -1.06 12.83
C MET A 21 -15.61 -0.83 13.50
N ALA A 22 -16.12 0.40 13.55
CA ALA A 22 -17.50 0.67 13.95
C ALA A 22 -18.53 0.07 12.96
N GLN A 23 -18.10 -0.27 11.73
CA GLN A 23 -18.93 -0.93 10.73
C GLN A 23 -18.90 -2.47 10.80
N SER A 24 -18.01 -3.07 11.59
CA SER A 24 -17.82 -4.53 11.67
C SER A 24 -19.11 -5.33 11.92
N LYS A 25 -20.04 -4.79 12.73
CA LYS A 25 -21.38 -5.38 13.00
C LYS A 25 -22.27 -5.53 11.77
N HIS A 26 -21.89 -4.94 10.64
CA HIS A 26 -22.63 -4.98 9.39
C HIS A 26 -22.00 -5.90 8.34
N TRP A 27 -20.81 -6.43 8.58
CA TRP A 27 -20.16 -7.42 7.71
C TRP A 27 -20.60 -8.83 8.11
N ASP A 28 -20.49 -9.80 7.19
CA ASP A 28 -20.62 -11.20 7.56
C ASP A 28 -19.45 -11.66 8.46
N GLU A 29 -19.62 -12.80 9.11
CA GLU A 29 -18.66 -13.31 10.10
C GLU A 29 -17.29 -13.65 9.48
N VAL A 30 -17.26 -14.12 8.23
CA VAL A 30 -16.02 -14.45 7.52
C VAL A 30 -15.25 -13.16 7.19
N THR A 31 -15.93 -12.17 6.63
CA THR A 31 -15.35 -10.85 6.35
C THR A 31 -14.85 -10.19 7.64
N THR A 32 -15.65 -10.24 8.71
CA THR A 32 -15.26 -9.70 10.02
C THR A 32 -14.00 -10.37 10.55
N SER A 33 -13.93 -11.71 10.50
CA SER A 33 -12.76 -12.47 10.94
C SER A 33 -11.50 -12.09 10.16
N VAL A 34 -11.58 -11.99 8.83
CA VAL A 34 -10.45 -11.61 7.96
C VAL A 34 -10.01 -10.16 8.21
N VAL A 35 -10.94 -9.25 8.48
CA VAL A 35 -10.60 -7.85 8.76
C VAL A 35 -9.98 -7.69 10.16
N VAL A 36 -10.55 -8.36 11.16
CA VAL A 36 -10.02 -8.36 12.54
C VAL A 36 -8.63 -8.98 12.59
N SER A 37 -8.36 -10.04 11.83
CA SER A 37 -7.03 -10.66 11.81
C SER A 37 -5.94 -9.72 11.30
N ARG A 38 -6.26 -8.81 10.36
CA ARG A 38 -5.33 -7.79 9.88
C ARG A 38 -5.00 -6.73 10.94
N LEU A 39 -5.91 -6.47 11.87
CA LEU A 39 -5.66 -5.58 13.03
C LEU A 39 -4.92 -6.27 14.17
N GLY A 40 -4.84 -7.60 14.13
CA GLY A 40 -4.08 -8.39 15.08
C GLY A 40 -2.57 -8.29 14.83
N MET A 41 -1.82 -9.17 15.49
CA MET A 41 -0.39 -9.30 15.25
C MET A 41 -0.15 -9.75 13.80
N PRO A 42 0.69 -9.06 13.02
CA PRO A 42 1.00 -9.50 11.66
C PRO A 42 1.69 -10.87 11.69
N PRO A 43 1.53 -11.69 10.63
CA PRO A 43 2.19 -12.98 10.55
C PRO A 43 3.72 -12.82 10.53
N ASP A 44 4.41 -13.81 11.09
CA ASP A 44 5.86 -13.90 11.00
C ASP A 44 6.31 -14.02 9.54
N ILE A 45 7.47 -13.44 9.24
CA ILE A 45 8.13 -13.53 7.92
C ILE A 45 8.60 -14.98 7.69
N ARG A 46 8.19 -15.56 6.57
CA ARG A 46 8.45 -16.95 6.15
C ARG A 46 9.10 -17.07 4.78
N PHE A 47 8.84 -16.12 3.88
CA PHE A 47 9.33 -16.16 2.50
C PHE A 47 10.68 -15.46 2.34
N PHE A 48 10.78 -14.21 2.80
CA PHE A 48 12.01 -13.41 2.76
C PHE A 48 13.04 -13.93 3.77
N ARG A 49 14.32 -13.85 3.41
CA ARG A 49 15.43 -14.36 4.24
C ARG A 49 16.61 -13.38 4.28
N GLY A 50 17.34 -13.40 5.39
CA GLY A 50 18.56 -12.60 5.53
C GLY A 50 18.25 -11.11 5.41
N THR A 51 18.90 -10.43 4.46
CA THR A 51 18.71 -8.99 4.22
C THR A 51 17.45 -8.68 3.41
N GLU A 52 16.83 -9.67 2.76
CA GLU A 52 15.65 -9.47 1.88
C GLU A 52 14.50 -8.78 2.61
N GLU A 53 14.23 -9.15 3.87
CA GLU A 53 13.16 -8.55 4.68
C GLU A 53 13.40 -7.05 4.92
N ALA A 54 14.64 -6.68 5.24
CA ALA A 54 15.00 -5.29 5.50
C ALA A 54 14.88 -4.44 4.23
N THR A 55 15.37 -4.96 3.10
CA THR A 55 15.29 -4.30 1.80
C THR A 55 13.84 -4.18 1.32
N ALA A 56 13.03 -5.22 1.50
CA ALA A 56 11.59 -5.19 1.20
C ALA A 56 10.84 -4.17 2.07
N SER A 57 11.24 -4.03 3.35
CA SER A 57 10.66 -3.06 4.29
C SER A 57 10.94 -1.64 3.85
N ALA A 58 12.20 -1.31 3.58
CA ALA A 58 12.57 0.00 3.06
C ALA A 58 11.88 0.32 1.72
N LEU A 59 11.77 -0.66 0.81
CA LEU A 59 11.08 -0.51 -0.46
C LEU A 59 9.59 -0.20 -0.27
N CYS A 60 8.88 -1.01 0.54
CA CYS A 60 7.45 -0.81 0.75
C CYS A 60 7.16 0.50 1.48
N ASP A 61 8.00 0.88 2.43
CA ASP A 61 7.87 2.14 3.13
C ASP A 61 8.05 3.33 2.18
N GLN A 62 9.04 3.28 1.27
CA GLN A 62 9.24 4.30 0.24
C GLN A 62 8.06 4.39 -0.73
N LEU A 63 7.57 3.26 -1.23
CA LEU A 63 6.45 3.23 -2.18
C LEU A 63 5.14 3.77 -1.61
N LEU A 64 4.95 3.65 -0.30
CA LEU A 64 3.71 4.01 0.40
C LEU A 64 3.89 5.22 1.34
N ASP A 65 5.03 5.90 1.27
CA ASP A 65 5.42 7.04 2.12
C ASP A 65 5.27 6.78 3.65
N GLN A 66 5.49 5.55 4.10
CA GLN A 66 5.37 5.18 5.51
C GLN A 66 6.63 5.58 6.32
N LYS A 67 6.84 6.88 6.54
CA LYS A 67 8.07 7.39 7.19
C LYS A 67 8.13 7.16 8.69
N ASN A 68 7.01 7.24 9.40
CA ASN A 68 6.98 7.22 10.86
C ASN A 68 5.96 6.21 11.38
N PRO A 69 6.22 5.54 12.52
CA PRO A 69 5.22 4.72 13.19
C PRO A 69 3.97 5.52 13.62
N PRO A 70 2.80 4.86 13.71
CA PRO A 70 2.58 3.45 13.37
C PRO A 70 2.44 3.25 11.85
N ARG A 71 2.87 2.09 11.35
CA ARG A 71 2.86 1.74 9.92
C ARG A 71 2.00 0.50 9.69
N VAL A 72 1.33 0.43 8.55
CA VAL A 72 0.72 -0.82 8.07
C VAL A 72 1.84 -1.84 7.83
N PRO A 73 1.73 -3.08 8.35
CA PRO A 73 2.77 -4.12 8.22
C PRO A 73 2.76 -4.76 6.82
N VAL A 74 2.99 -3.93 5.79
CA VAL A 74 2.86 -4.29 4.37
C VAL A 74 3.79 -5.45 3.99
N VAL A 75 5.03 -5.44 4.47
CA VAL A 75 5.98 -6.53 4.17
C VAL A 75 5.52 -7.86 4.71
N ASN A 76 4.97 -7.92 5.94
CA ASN A 76 4.43 -9.17 6.49
C ASN A 76 3.28 -9.71 5.64
N MET A 77 2.44 -8.83 5.11
CA MET A 77 1.31 -9.21 4.25
C MET A 77 1.78 -9.70 2.87
N VAL A 78 2.77 -9.02 2.27
CA VAL A 78 3.41 -9.42 1.01
C VAL A 78 4.14 -10.76 1.19
N ASP A 79 4.90 -10.90 2.26
CA ASP A 79 5.63 -12.13 2.61
C ASP A 79 4.67 -13.32 2.76
N ALA A 80 3.61 -13.18 3.56
CA ALA A 80 2.64 -14.26 3.74
C ALA A 80 1.99 -14.68 2.41
N ARG A 81 1.68 -13.71 1.54
CA ARG A 81 1.14 -13.96 0.20
C ARG A 81 2.12 -14.74 -0.68
N LEU A 82 3.40 -14.38 -0.66
CA LEU A 82 4.46 -15.06 -1.42
C LEU A 82 4.75 -16.46 -0.85
N ALA A 83 4.74 -16.60 0.48
CA ALA A 83 4.95 -17.87 1.18
C ALA A 83 3.83 -18.88 0.92
N ASP A 84 2.59 -18.39 0.75
CA ASP A 84 1.42 -19.22 0.45
C ASP A 84 1.19 -19.42 -1.06
N GLU A 85 2.13 -18.96 -1.90
CA GLU A 85 2.08 -19.03 -3.36
C GLU A 85 0.80 -18.43 -3.99
N GLN A 86 0.21 -17.44 -3.31
CA GLN A 86 -1.00 -16.74 -3.76
C GLN A 86 -0.67 -15.70 -4.82
N THR A 87 -0.23 -16.18 -5.99
CA THR A 87 0.05 -15.34 -7.17
C THR A 87 -1.24 -14.95 -7.91
N ASP A 88 -1.16 -13.98 -8.81
CA ASP A 88 -2.32 -13.61 -9.65
C ASP A 88 -2.66 -14.67 -10.71
N GLY A 89 -1.89 -15.78 -10.78
CA GLY A 89 -2.05 -16.82 -11.79
C GLY A 89 -1.51 -16.44 -13.18
N TRP A 90 -0.89 -15.27 -13.33
CA TRP A 90 -0.22 -14.81 -14.54
C TRP A 90 1.09 -14.08 -14.20
N HIS A 91 2.09 -14.18 -15.07
CA HIS A 91 3.32 -13.39 -15.04
C HIS A 91 3.64 -12.93 -16.47
N TYR A 92 4.43 -11.86 -16.62
CA TYR A 92 4.83 -11.38 -17.95
C TYR A 92 5.74 -12.40 -18.63
N ASP A 93 5.54 -12.62 -19.94
CA ASP A 93 6.44 -13.43 -20.75
C ASP A 93 7.86 -12.87 -20.69
N GLY A 94 8.83 -13.70 -20.28
CA GLY A 94 10.21 -13.31 -20.01
C GLY A 94 10.51 -12.80 -18.59
N MET A 95 9.61 -13.00 -17.63
CA MET A 95 9.91 -12.82 -16.20
C MET A 95 9.89 -14.16 -15.45
N ALA A 96 10.71 -14.25 -14.41
CA ALA A 96 10.61 -15.33 -13.45
C ALA A 96 9.27 -15.25 -12.68
N PRO A 97 8.79 -16.35 -12.06
CA PRO A 97 7.64 -16.31 -11.16
C PRO A 97 7.78 -15.23 -10.09
N ASP A 98 6.65 -14.66 -9.64
CA ASP A 98 6.61 -13.50 -8.75
C ASP A 98 7.58 -13.59 -7.57
N GLY A 99 7.65 -14.73 -6.87
CA GLY A 99 8.56 -14.92 -5.73
C GLY A 99 10.04 -14.79 -6.11
N GLN A 100 10.46 -15.38 -7.24
CA GLN A 100 11.84 -15.24 -7.69
C GLN A 100 12.12 -13.81 -8.18
N SER A 101 11.18 -13.20 -8.90
CA SER A 101 11.29 -11.79 -9.32
C SER A 101 11.41 -10.84 -8.12
N TRP A 102 10.72 -11.11 -7.00
CA TRP A 102 10.90 -10.37 -5.75
C TRP A 102 12.34 -10.51 -5.22
N ARG A 103 12.86 -11.73 -5.07
CA ARG A 103 14.24 -11.92 -4.55
C ARG A 103 15.30 -11.29 -5.45
N ASP A 104 15.20 -11.51 -6.76
CA ASP A 104 16.16 -10.97 -7.73
C ASP A 104 16.15 -9.44 -7.72
N SER A 105 14.96 -8.83 -7.64
CA SER A 105 14.82 -7.38 -7.62
C SER A 105 15.27 -6.73 -6.30
N LEU A 106 15.13 -7.42 -5.16
CA LEU A 106 15.68 -6.95 -3.88
C LEU A 106 17.21 -7.00 -3.87
N ALA A 107 17.80 -8.08 -4.40
CA ALA A 107 19.25 -8.17 -4.58
C ALA A 107 19.77 -7.06 -5.51
N ALA A 108 19.08 -6.80 -6.62
CA ALA A 108 19.40 -5.72 -7.54
C ALA A 108 19.33 -4.32 -6.88
N LEU A 109 18.36 -4.07 -5.99
CA LEU A 109 18.30 -2.83 -5.21
C LEU A 109 19.50 -2.69 -4.27
N ASP A 110 19.88 -3.76 -3.59
CA ASP A 110 21.05 -3.75 -2.71
C ASP A 110 22.34 -3.53 -3.51
N GLU A 111 22.48 -4.11 -4.70
CA GLU A 111 23.62 -3.85 -5.59
C GLU A 111 23.68 -2.38 -6.03
N ASP A 112 22.56 -1.81 -6.47
CA ASP A 112 22.49 -0.40 -6.87
C ASP A 112 22.80 0.53 -5.68
N ALA A 113 22.28 0.21 -4.49
CA ALA A 113 22.54 0.96 -3.27
C ALA A 113 24.00 0.90 -2.83
N MET A 114 24.63 -0.28 -2.91
CA MET A 114 26.06 -0.42 -2.63
C MET A 114 26.91 0.42 -3.59
N VAL A 115 26.53 0.52 -4.87
CA VAL A 115 27.23 1.36 -5.86
C VAL A 115 27.02 2.86 -5.59
N HIS A 116 25.81 3.28 -5.24
CA HIS A 116 25.45 4.70 -5.14
C HIS A 116 25.71 5.31 -3.75
N SER A 117 25.55 4.51 -2.71
CA SER A 117 25.55 4.95 -1.30
C SER A 117 26.57 4.20 -0.43
N GLY A 118 27.22 3.15 -0.95
CA GLY A 118 28.24 2.39 -0.22
C GLY A 118 27.69 1.52 0.93
N CYS A 119 26.37 1.33 1.00
CA CYS A 119 25.68 0.55 2.01
C CYS A 119 24.47 -0.18 1.39
N PRO A 120 23.94 -1.22 2.06
CA PRO A 120 22.70 -1.88 1.64
C PRO A 120 21.54 -0.89 1.53
N PHE A 121 20.56 -1.17 0.67
CA PHE A 121 19.44 -0.28 0.38
C PHE A 121 18.66 0.08 1.65
N ALA A 122 18.44 -0.89 2.52
CA ALA A 122 17.74 -0.70 3.79
C ALA A 122 18.47 0.26 4.76
N GLU A 123 19.79 0.38 4.64
CA GLU A 123 20.63 1.25 5.48
C GLU A 123 20.84 2.64 4.87
N ALA A 124 20.54 2.81 3.58
CA ALA A 124 20.69 4.08 2.90
C ALA A 124 19.72 5.15 3.48
N PRO A 125 20.13 6.43 3.53
CA PRO A 125 19.22 7.52 3.93
C PRO A 125 17.97 7.57 3.05
N TRP A 126 16.85 8.05 3.61
CA TRP A 126 15.55 8.10 2.92
C TRP A 126 15.64 8.72 1.51
N ASP A 127 16.31 9.86 1.37
CA ASP A 127 16.44 10.55 0.08
C ASP A 127 17.31 9.75 -0.92
N ALA A 128 18.29 8.99 -0.43
CA ALA A 128 19.12 8.12 -1.26
C ALA A 128 18.33 6.91 -1.75
N GLN A 129 17.52 6.29 -0.88
CA GLN A 129 16.57 5.25 -1.27
C GLN A 129 15.60 5.77 -2.34
N SER A 130 15.01 6.96 -2.12
CA SER A 130 14.11 7.58 -3.11
C SER A 130 14.80 7.81 -4.45
N ALA A 131 16.05 8.28 -4.45
CA ALA A 131 16.82 8.52 -5.68
C ALA A 131 17.10 7.21 -6.45
N ILE A 132 17.44 6.12 -5.75
CA ILE A 132 17.64 4.81 -6.36
C ILE A 132 16.34 4.31 -6.99
N LEU A 133 15.21 4.39 -6.27
CA LEU A 133 13.91 3.97 -6.79
C LEU A 133 13.47 4.82 -7.99
N GLN A 134 13.72 6.13 -7.95
CA GLN A 134 13.43 7.01 -9.08
C GLN A 134 14.25 6.63 -10.32
N ALA A 135 15.52 6.25 -10.14
CA ALA A 135 16.35 5.78 -11.26
C ALA A 135 15.79 4.51 -11.90
N VAL A 136 15.25 3.57 -11.11
CA VAL A 136 14.55 2.37 -11.62
C VAL A 136 13.29 2.77 -12.39
N LEU A 137 12.47 3.68 -11.84
CA LEU A 137 11.25 4.16 -12.49
C LEU A 137 11.54 4.84 -13.84
N ASP A 138 12.57 5.68 -13.89
CA ASP A 138 12.95 6.46 -15.08
C ASP A 138 13.46 5.58 -16.25
N LEU A 139 13.89 4.34 -15.98
CA LEU A 139 14.24 3.39 -17.02
C LEU A 139 13.02 2.98 -17.86
N GLY A 140 11.81 3.01 -17.30
CA GLY A 140 10.59 2.59 -18.00
C GLY A 140 10.74 1.19 -18.60
N SER A 141 10.58 1.04 -19.91
CA SER A 141 10.71 -0.27 -20.59
C SER A 141 12.15 -0.74 -20.79
N LYS A 142 13.16 0.05 -20.43
CA LYS A 142 14.58 -0.35 -20.55
C LYS A 142 14.92 -1.44 -19.53
N PRO A 143 15.91 -2.31 -19.83
CA PRO A 143 16.34 -3.34 -18.91
C PRO A 143 17.02 -2.72 -17.67
N TRP A 144 16.68 -3.26 -16.51
CA TRP A 144 17.31 -3.07 -15.21
C TRP A 144 17.66 -4.46 -14.67
N HIS A 145 18.96 -4.73 -14.49
CA HIS A 145 19.47 -6.06 -14.13
C HIS A 145 18.90 -7.21 -14.97
N GLY A 146 18.79 -6.98 -16.29
CA GLY A 146 18.29 -7.97 -17.25
C GLY A 146 16.77 -8.06 -17.40
N THR A 147 15.98 -7.38 -16.57
CA THR A 147 14.51 -7.37 -16.64
C THR A 147 13.98 -5.97 -16.98
N PRO A 148 12.92 -5.81 -17.80
CA PRO A 148 12.34 -4.48 -18.04
C PRO A 148 11.87 -3.82 -16.73
N ALA A 149 12.40 -2.62 -16.42
CA ALA A 149 12.20 -1.96 -15.14
C ALA A 149 10.71 -1.71 -14.81
N ALA A 150 9.93 -1.30 -15.81
CA ALA A 150 8.48 -1.08 -15.68
C ALA A 150 7.71 -2.33 -15.22
N ARG A 151 8.20 -3.54 -15.54
CA ARG A 151 7.55 -4.77 -15.09
C ARG A 151 7.84 -5.08 -13.62
N ILE A 152 9.07 -4.82 -13.17
CA ILE A 152 9.43 -4.92 -11.75
C ILE A 152 8.70 -3.86 -10.93
N TRP A 153 8.64 -2.62 -11.43
CA TRP A 153 7.87 -1.55 -10.79
C TRP A 153 6.38 -1.91 -10.63
N SER A 154 5.79 -2.49 -11.68
CA SER A 154 4.41 -3.00 -11.65
C SER A 154 4.24 -4.12 -10.62
N LEU A 155 5.20 -5.05 -10.53
CA LEU A 155 5.20 -6.12 -9.52
C LEU A 155 5.19 -5.55 -8.09
N TRP A 156 6.15 -4.67 -7.77
CA TRP A 156 6.26 -4.09 -6.43
C TRP A 156 5.01 -3.30 -6.04
N THR A 157 4.56 -2.38 -6.90
CA THR A 157 3.39 -1.54 -6.62
C THR A 157 2.11 -2.35 -6.51
N ARG A 158 1.91 -3.37 -7.36
CA ARG A 158 0.75 -4.27 -7.27
C ARG A 158 0.68 -4.97 -5.92
N TYR A 159 1.78 -5.54 -5.44
CA TYR A 159 1.80 -6.22 -4.14
C TYR A 159 1.67 -5.24 -2.96
N ALA A 160 2.44 -4.15 -2.97
CA ALA A 160 2.44 -3.15 -1.91
C ALA A 160 1.06 -2.48 -1.76
N CYS A 161 0.47 -1.99 -2.85
CA CYS A 161 -0.86 -1.38 -2.83
C CYS A 161 -1.94 -2.39 -2.45
N THR A 162 -1.88 -3.64 -2.95
CA THR A 162 -2.87 -4.67 -2.58
C THR A 162 -2.83 -4.94 -1.07
N ALA A 163 -1.63 -5.08 -0.51
CA ALA A 163 -1.46 -5.28 0.93
C ALA A 163 -1.96 -4.05 1.71
N PHE A 164 -1.47 -2.86 1.38
CA PHE A 164 -1.80 -1.62 2.08
C PHE A 164 -3.31 -1.33 2.07
N TYR A 165 -3.95 -1.30 0.90
CA TYR A 165 -5.38 -1.02 0.77
C TYR A 165 -6.29 -2.17 1.19
N SER A 166 -5.75 -3.29 1.65
CA SER A 166 -6.54 -4.34 2.32
C SER A 166 -6.57 -4.16 3.85
N HIS A 167 -5.75 -3.26 4.40
CA HIS A 167 -5.63 -3.03 5.83
C HIS A 167 -6.63 -1.97 6.32
N PRO A 168 -7.36 -2.20 7.43
CA PRO A 168 -8.39 -1.26 7.90
C PRO A 168 -7.88 0.15 8.20
N TRP A 169 -6.63 0.29 8.63
CA TRP A 169 -6.02 1.61 8.82
C TRP A 169 -5.92 2.45 7.54
N ALA A 170 -5.68 1.82 6.38
CA ALA A 170 -5.71 2.52 5.10
C ALA A 170 -7.13 2.92 4.70
N TRP A 171 -8.13 2.14 5.13
CA TRP A 171 -9.54 2.46 4.90
C TRP A 171 -9.99 3.69 5.67
N ASP A 172 -9.55 3.82 6.93
CA ASP A 172 -9.79 5.01 7.74
C ASP A 172 -9.17 6.27 7.09
N GLU A 173 -7.98 6.15 6.50
CA GLU A 173 -7.29 7.26 5.82
C GLU A 173 -8.05 7.77 4.59
N ILE A 174 -8.59 6.85 3.77
CA ILE A 174 -9.28 7.22 2.52
C ILE A 174 -10.80 7.37 2.69
N GLY A 175 -11.33 7.19 3.91
CA GLY A 175 -12.76 7.26 4.20
C GLY A 175 -13.56 6.11 3.58
N PHE A 176 -12.91 4.96 3.34
CA PHE A 176 -13.57 3.77 2.80
C PHE A 176 -14.23 2.97 3.93
N PRO A 177 -15.53 2.71 3.90
CA PRO A 177 -16.25 2.04 5.00
C PRO A 177 -16.16 0.50 4.98
N GLY A 178 -15.23 -0.05 4.19
CA GLY A 178 -14.96 -1.49 4.11
C GLY A 178 -15.80 -2.22 3.06
N PRO A 179 -15.85 -3.55 3.08
CA PRO A 179 -16.56 -4.33 2.06
C PRO A 179 -18.06 -4.06 2.06
N ALA A 180 -18.65 -3.98 0.87
CA ALA A 180 -20.08 -3.68 0.71
C ALA A 180 -20.99 -4.83 1.18
N TYR A 181 -20.52 -6.07 1.18
CA TYR A 181 -21.35 -7.23 1.49
C TYR A 181 -21.55 -7.40 3.00
N PRO A 182 -22.76 -7.80 3.47
CA PRO A 182 -24.00 -8.05 2.74
C PRO A 182 -24.87 -6.81 2.45
N ARG A 183 -24.52 -5.63 2.97
CA ARG A 183 -25.42 -4.46 2.99
C ARG A 183 -25.60 -3.75 1.63
N GLY A 184 -24.63 -3.86 0.74
CA GLY A 184 -24.46 -3.03 -0.46
C GLY A 184 -24.10 -1.57 -0.14
N TYR A 185 -23.63 -0.85 -1.16
CA TYR A 185 -23.58 0.62 -1.18
C TYR A 185 -24.84 1.14 -1.86
N LYS A 186 -25.64 1.98 -1.18
CA LYS A 186 -26.88 2.55 -1.74
C LYS A 186 -26.63 3.87 -2.48
N ASN A 187 -25.63 4.64 -2.05
CA ASN A 187 -25.26 5.92 -2.66
C ASN A 187 -23.93 5.78 -3.43
N LEU A 188 -23.99 5.30 -4.68
CA LEU A 188 -22.82 5.12 -5.54
C LEU A 188 -22.31 6.42 -6.21
N GLY A 189 -22.83 7.58 -5.81
CA GLY A 189 -22.53 8.86 -6.46
C GLY A 189 -21.15 9.39 -6.07
N VAL A 190 -20.34 9.80 -7.05
CA VAL A 190 -19.14 10.61 -6.78
C VAL A 190 -19.61 11.97 -6.28
N ASN A 191 -19.14 12.35 -5.09
CA ASN A 191 -19.48 13.63 -4.51
C ASN A 191 -18.75 14.76 -5.27
N GLU A 192 -19.50 15.65 -5.94
CA GLU A 192 -18.95 16.80 -6.65
C GLU A 192 -19.05 18.08 -5.79
N PRO A 193 -18.05 18.97 -5.82
CA PRO A 193 -18.14 20.25 -5.11
C PRO A 193 -19.33 21.09 -5.59
N GLY A 194 -20.32 21.30 -4.70
CA GLY A 194 -21.56 22.03 -5.01
C GLY A 194 -22.68 21.18 -5.63
N GLY A 195 -22.48 19.86 -5.75
CA GLY A 195 -23.50 18.94 -6.25
C GLY A 195 -24.70 18.83 -5.32
N LYS A 196 -25.91 19.07 -5.86
CA LYS A 196 -27.18 18.93 -5.12
C LYS A 196 -27.49 17.50 -4.66
N ASN A 197 -26.71 16.53 -5.14
CA ASN A 197 -26.89 15.09 -4.91
C ASN A 197 -25.70 14.43 -4.19
N ASN A 198 -24.86 15.20 -3.47
CA ASN A 198 -23.89 14.61 -2.55
C ASN A 198 -24.62 13.86 -1.43
N ARG A 199 -24.86 12.57 -1.63
CA ARG A 199 -25.51 11.71 -0.64
C ARG A 199 -24.46 10.78 -0.10
N LEU A 200 -23.89 11.16 1.02
CA LEU A 200 -23.12 10.26 1.85
C LEU A 200 -24.07 9.20 2.43
N GLU A 201 -23.60 7.98 2.58
CA GLU A 201 -24.24 7.02 3.47
C GLU A 201 -24.28 7.60 4.90
N PRO A 202 -25.25 7.22 5.75
CA PRO A 202 -25.38 7.76 7.11
C PRO A 202 -24.16 7.54 8.02
N PHE A 203 -23.23 6.69 7.58
CA PHE A 203 -22.01 6.32 8.30
C PHE A 203 -20.73 6.81 7.62
N GLU A 204 -20.81 7.42 6.45
CA GLU A 204 -19.66 8.06 5.81
C GLU A 204 -19.41 9.44 6.42
N VAL A 205 -18.14 9.79 6.58
CA VAL A 205 -17.72 11.11 7.03
C VAL A 205 -17.34 11.94 5.81
N ALA A 206 -17.73 13.21 5.79
CA ALA A 206 -17.33 14.10 4.71
C ALA A 206 -15.83 14.39 4.76
N ASP A 207 -15.19 14.46 3.60
CA ASP A 207 -13.80 14.92 3.48
C ASP A 207 -13.70 16.35 4.03
N ALA A 208 -12.89 16.55 5.07
CA ALA A 208 -12.65 17.83 5.72
C ALA A 208 -11.69 18.74 4.93
N ARG A 209 -11.03 18.21 3.89
CA ARG A 209 -10.08 18.93 3.01
C ARG A 209 -10.38 18.71 1.52
N PRO A 210 -11.61 18.99 1.04
CA PRO A 210 -11.99 18.71 -0.34
C PRO A 210 -11.23 19.56 -1.37
N ALA A 211 -10.60 20.67 -0.94
CA ALA A 211 -9.77 21.51 -1.80
C ALA A 211 -8.40 20.89 -2.13
N GLN A 212 -8.00 19.84 -1.42
CA GLN A 212 -6.76 19.08 -1.65
C GLN A 212 -7.00 17.82 -2.49
N ASP A 213 -8.17 17.71 -3.14
CA ASP A 213 -8.46 16.62 -4.07
C ASP A 213 -7.45 16.62 -5.23
N PRO A 214 -6.61 15.58 -5.37
CA PRO A 214 -5.60 15.50 -6.42
C PRO A 214 -6.20 15.42 -7.83
N LEU A 215 -7.51 15.16 -7.96
CA LEU A 215 -8.23 15.16 -9.23
C LEU A 215 -8.81 16.53 -9.61
N ARG A 216 -8.77 17.50 -8.69
CA ARG A 216 -9.21 18.87 -8.96
C ARG A 216 -8.21 19.53 -9.89
N LYS A 217 -8.51 19.53 -11.19
CA LYS A 217 -7.82 20.39 -12.17
C LYS A 217 -7.87 21.82 -11.65
N GLY A 218 -6.70 22.37 -11.31
CA GLY A 218 -6.57 23.78 -10.98
C GLY A 218 -7.07 24.58 -12.18
N ASN A 219 -8.04 25.48 -11.96
CA ASN A 219 -8.36 26.51 -12.94
C ASN A 219 -7.10 27.34 -13.16
N SER A 220 -6.41 27.05 -14.26
CA SER A 220 -5.41 27.93 -14.88
C SER A 220 -6.13 28.78 -15.91
#